data_AF-A0A2S7PGA5-F1
#
_entry.id   AF-A0A2S7PGA5-F1
#
_cell.length_a   1.000
_cell.length_b   1.000
_cell.length_c   1.000
_cell.angle_alpha   90.00
_cell.angle_beta   90.00
_cell.angle_gamma   90.00
#
_symmetry.space_group_name_H-M   'P 1'
#
loop_
_entity.id
_entity.type
_entity.pdbx_description
1 polymer ?
#
loop_
_entity_poly.entity_id
_entity_poly.type
_entity_poly.pdbx_seq_one_letter_code
_entity_poly.pdbx_strand_id
1 'polypeptide(L)'
;MLERFYDISAKPKDVEDNETDSVDDIEASIQAEVAASKDEKLFPAVYIDIQCVLFFKTPPPIDPVDFVRRICEAASSDSGVRKLRFVNRLTPMTLMGKATEKGIEEVGNAVLGAHFRLAGQAADSDEAAAFSYAIRPTIRNHSTLKRDVVIKQIASLVGENHKVNLTKPDKVILIEIYQTICGMSVVGEDWERLKRYNLYELTSTNSKSGALADVNADATPESVSTNEARAPAAPENPTGS
;
A
#
# COMPACT_ATOMS: atom_id res chain seq x y z
N MET A 1 9.82 -2.74 16.53
CA MET A 1 8.61 -1.97 16.13
C MET A 1 7.38 -2.85 16.19
N LEU A 2 7.35 -3.98 15.47
CA LEU A 2 6.23 -4.95 15.49
C LEU A 2 5.88 -5.49 16.89
N GLU A 3 6.87 -5.98 17.63
CA GLU A 3 6.69 -6.54 18.98
C GLU A 3 6.09 -5.52 19.97
N ARG A 4 6.53 -4.26 19.86
CA ARG A 4 6.08 -3.16 20.74
C ARG A 4 4.62 -2.76 20.52
N PHE A 5 4.04 -3.12 19.39
CA PHE A 5 2.78 -2.55 18.91
C PHE A 5 1.69 -3.58 18.62
N TYR A 6 2.05 -4.81 18.27
CA TYR A 6 1.10 -5.89 17.98
C TYR A 6 1.16 -7.02 19.00
N ASP A 7 1.83 -6.79 20.14
CA ASP A 7 2.03 -7.78 21.21
C ASP A 7 2.45 -9.15 20.65
N ILE A 8 3.33 -9.11 19.65
CA ILE A 8 4.01 -10.30 19.11
C ILE A 8 5.13 -10.60 20.11
N SER A 9 4.76 -10.94 21.34
CA SER A 9 5.64 -11.54 22.32
C SER A 9 5.60 -13.04 22.05
N ALA A 10 6.77 -13.62 21.76
CA ALA A 10 6.96 -15.05 22.00
C ALA A 10 6.73 -15.24 23.50
N LYS A 11 5.55 -15.74 23.88
CA LYS A 11 5.17 -15.90 25.29
C LYS A 11 6.25 -16.70 26.02
N PRO A 12 6.86 -16.18 27.10
CA PRO A 12 7.52 -17.06 28.05
C PRO A 12 6.41 -17.86 28.73
N LYS A 13 6.48 -19.20 28.64
CA LYS A 13 5.65 -20.05 29.50
C LYS A 13 6.22 -19.96 30.91
N ASP A 14 5.37 -19.70 31.89
CA ASP A 14 5.68 -19.83 33.31
C ASP A 14 6.30 -21.21 33.56
N VAL A 15 7.56 -21.21 33.99
CA VAL A 15 8.28 -22.42 34.39
C VAL A 15 7.97 -22.61 35.87
N GLU A 16 7.13 -23.59 36.19
CA GLU A 16 7.11 -24.14 37.55
C GLU A 16 8.44 -24.87 37.76
N ASP A 17 9.20 -24.36 38.73
CA ASP A 17 10.52 -24.82 39.13
C ASP A 17 10.42 -26.23 39.71
N ASN A 18 10.87 -27.23 38.96
CA ASN A 18 11.02 -28.59 39.45
C ASN A 18 12.46 -29.04 39.16
N GLU A 19 13.30 -28.90 40.18
CA GLU A 19 14.73 -29.23 40.18
C GLU A 19 14.96 -30.73 39.92
N THR A 20 15.11 -31.11 38.66
CA THR A 20 15.90 -32.28 38.25
C THR A 20 16.65 -31.95 36.96
N ASP A 21 17.71 -31.14 37.07
CA ASP A 21 18.60 -30.81 35.94
C ASP A 21 19.46 -32.03 35.57
N SER A 22 18.98 -32.83 34.62
CA SER A 22 19.85 -33.71 33.85
C SER A 22 20.38 -32.95 32.62
N VAL A 23 21.62 -33.20 32.20
CA VAL A 23 22.24 -32.52 31.05
C VAL A 23 21.44 -32.76 29.75
N ASP A 24 20.76 -33.91 29.68
CA ASP A 24 19.87 -34.30 28.59
C ASP A 24 18.59 -33.44 28.54
N ASP A 25 18.07 -32.98 29.68
CA ASP A 25 16.89 -32.09 29.75
C ASP A 25 17.22 -30.67 29.28
N ILE A 26 18.44 -30.18 29.56
CA ILE A 26 18.92 -28.88 29.06
C ILE A 26 19.10 -28.93 27.54
N GLU A 27 19.71 -30.00 27.01
CA GLU A 27 19.85 -30.17 25.55
C GLU A 27 18.49 -30.31 24.87
N ALA A 28 17.55 -31.06 25.45
CA ALA A 28 16.20 -31.19 24.94
C ALA A 28 15.43 -29.85 24.98
N SER A 29 15.60 -29.05 26.02
CA SER A 29 14.99 -27.72 26.12
C SER A 29 15.56 -26.75 25.08
N ILE A 30 16.89 -26.72 24.88
CA ILE A 30 17.53 -25.90 23.85
C ILE A 30 17.11 -26.36 22.45
N GLN A 31 17.05 -27.67 22.19
CA GLN A 31 16.57 -28.20 20.91
C GLN A 31 15.09 -27.87 20.68
N ALA A 32 14.25 -27.87 21.72
CA ALA A 32 12.85 -27.46 21.65
C ALA A 32 12.71 -25.95 21.38
N GLU A 33 13.54 -25.11 22.00
CA GLU A 33 13.58 -23.67 21.74
C GLU A 33 14.11 -23.33 20.33
N VAL A 34 15.13 -24.05 19.85
CA VAL A 34 15.67 -23.91 18.49
C VAL A 34 14.68 -24.44 17.45
N ALA A 35 13.96 -25.53 17.75
CA ALA A 35 12.92 -26.07 16.89
C ALA A 35 11.64 -25.22 16.89
N ALA A 36 11.32 -24.55 17.99
CA ALA A 36 10.26 -23.54 18.09
C ALA A 36 10.68 -22.19 17.49
N SER A 37 11.99 -21.89 17.44
CA SER A 37 12.61 -20.80 16.69
C SER A 37 12.82 -21.16 15.21
N LYS A 38 11.97 -22.03 14.65
CA LYS A 38 11.81 -22.04 13.19
C LYS A 38 11.33 -20.66 12.81
N ASP A 39 12.15 -19.93 12.05
CA ASP A 39 11.85 -18.64 11.42
C ASP A 39 10.50 -18.70 10.68
N GLU A 40 9.39 -18.58 11.41
CA GLU A 40 8.12 -18.21 10.83
C GLU A 40 8.32 -16.80 10.33
N LYS A 41 8.63 -16.67 9.03
CA LYS A 41 8.85 -15.39 8.38
C LYS A 41 7.66 -14.50 8.72
N LEU A 42 7.90 -13.48 9.56
CA LEU A 42 6.90 -12.52 10.03
C LEU A 42 6.06 -11.94 8.88
N PHE A 43 6.66 -11.88 7.68
CA PHE A 43 5.97 -11.56 6.44
C PHE A 43 6.34 -12.57 5.35
N PRO A 44 5.45 -13.52 5.03
CA PRO A 44 5.66 -14.36 3.87
C PRO A 44 5.55 -13.50 2.61
N ALA A 45 6.65 -13.47 1.85
CA ALA A 45 6.69 -12.85 0.54
C ALA A 45 5.81 -13.66 -0.42
N VAL A 46 4.93 -12.97 -1.14
CA VAL A 46 4.07 -13.54 -2.16
C VAL A 46 4.66 -13.16 -3.50
N TYR A 47 5.13 -14.17 -4.23
CA TYR A 47 5.70 -13.97 -5.55
C TYR A 47 4.57 -13.97 -6.58
N ILE A 48 4.35 -12.80 -7.17
CA ILE A 48 3.47 -12.61 -8.32
C ILE A 48 4.36 -12.07 -9.42
N ASP A 49 4.24 -12.59 -10.64
CA ASP A 49 5.08 -12.21 -11.78
C ASP A 49 4.69 -10.81 -12.31
N ILE A 50 4.96 -9.79 -11.50
CA ILE A 50 4.74 -8.38 -11.80
C ILE A 50 6.06 -7.67 -11.57
N GLN A 51 6.63 -7.11 -12.63
CA GLN A 51 7.91 -6.41 -12.54
C GLN A 51 7.85 -5.24 -11.55
N CYS A 52 8.86 -5.15 -10.69
CA CYS A 52 9.04 -4.06 -9.73
C CYS A 52 7.90 -3.90 -8.70
N VAL A 53 7.13 -4.96 -8.40
CA VAL A 53 6.16 -4.98 -7.30
C VAL A 53 6.40 -6.23 -6.46
N LEU A 54 6.46 -6.06 -5.14
CA LEU A 54 6.58 -7.15 -4.18
C LEU A 54 5.33 -7.15 -3.30
N PHE A 55 4.78 -8.35 -3.07
CA PHE A 55 3.63 -8.53 -2.19
C PHE A 55 4.09 -9.18 -0.89
N PHE A 56 3.60 -8.65 0.22
CA PHE A 56 3.83 -9.20 1.55
C PHE A 56 2.48 -9.43 2.19
N LYS A 57 2.27 -10.63 2.73
CA LYS A 57 1.06 -10.90 3.52
C LYS A 57 1.30 -10.47 4.95
N THR A 58 0.38 -9.70 5.51
CA THR A 58 0.36 -9.38 6.94
C THR A 58 -0.44 -10.47 7.67
N PRO A 59 0.20 -11.31 8.51
CA PRO A 59 -0.54 -12.26 9.33
C PRO A 59 -1.35 -11.50 10.40
N PRO A 60 -2.54 -12.00 10.81
CA PRO A 60 -3.21 -11.49 12.00
C PRO A 60 -2.24 -11.51 13.21
N PRO A 61 -2.25 -10.50 14.08
CA PRO A 61 -3.23 -9.40 14.19
C PRO A 61 -2.83 -8.11 13.42
N ILE A 62 -1.89 -8.18 12.47
CA ILE A 62 -1.35 -6.98 11.81
C ILE A 62 -2.34 -6.47 10.76
N ASP A 63 -2.89 -5.27 10.98
CA ASP A 63 -3.65 -4.54 9.96
C ASP A 63 -2.70 -3.88 8.95
N PRO A 64 -2.80 -4.18 7.64
CA PRO A 64 -1.91 -3.64 6.63
C PRO A 64 -1.97 -2.12 6.50
N VAL A 65 -3.14 -1.50 6.69
CA VAL A 65 -3.32 -0.04 6.57
C VAL A 65 -2.57 0.67 7.69
N ASP A 66 -2.81 0.26 8.93
CA ASP A 66 -2.13 0.78 10.10
C ASP A 66 -0.61 0.53 10.04
N PHE A 67 -0.19 -0.66 9.60
CA PHE A 67 1.21 -1.02 9.47
C PHE A 67 1.96 -0.10 8.50
N VAL A 68 1.43 0.10 7.28
CA VAL A 68 2.06 0.98 6.28
C VAL A 68 2.08 2.44 6.76
N ARG A 69 0.96 2.92 7.32
CA ARG A 69 0.88 4.26 7.89
C ARG A 69 2.00 4.51 8.90
N ARG A 70 2.19 3.61 9.86
CA ARG A 70 3.23 3.73 10.90
C ARG A 70 4.65 3.73 10.33
N ILE A 71 4.92 2.91 9.31
CA ILE A 71 6.22 2.95 8.61
C ILE A 71 6.44 4.32 7.98
N CYS A 72 5.44 4.88 7.31
CA CYS A 72 5.53 6.19 6.68
C CYS A 72 5.66 7.33 7.70
N GLU A 73 4.96 7.26 8.84
CA GLU A 73 5.10 8.22 9.93
C GLU A 73 6.49 8.18 10.56
N ALA A 74 7.02 6.98 10.81
CA ALA A 74 8.39 6.80 11.30
C ALA A 74 9.41 7.33 10.29
N ALA A 75 9.25 7.05 8.99
CA ALA A 75 10.12 7.56 7.95
C ALA A 75 10.04 9.08 7.78
N SER A 76 8.88 9.68 8.06
CA SER A 76 8.69 11.12 8.03
C SER A 76 9.33 11.84 9.22
N SER A 77 9.41 11.19 10.38
CA SER A 77 9.90 11.79 11.64
C SER A 77 11.36 11.49 11.94
N ASP A 78 11.86 10.31 11.57
CA ASP A 78 13.23 9.87 11.83
C ASP A 78 14.02 9.77 10.52
N SER A 79 15.00 10.66 10.37
CA SER A 79 15.89 10.72 9.19
C SER A 79 16.98 9.63 9.19
N GLY A 80 17.13 8.87 10.29
CA GLY A 80 18.20 7.89 10.47
C GLY A 80 17.97 6.54 9.79
N VAL A 81 16.72 6.16 9.50
CA VAL A 81 16.39 4.81 8.99
C VAL A 81 16.45 4.77 7.46
N ARG A 82 17.67 4.81 6.88
CA ARG A 82 17.91 4.57 5.44
C ARG A 82 17.73 3.10 5.01
N LYS A 83 16.88 2.32 5.67
CA LYS A 83 16.73 0.87 5.41
C LYS A 83 15.89 0.55 4.16
N LEU A 84 15.18 1.54 3.59
CA LEU A 84 14.24 1.34 2.47
C LEU A 84 14.58 2.18 1.22
N ARG A 85 15.87 2.44 0.96
CA ARG A 85 16.34 3.31 -0.14
C ARG A 85 15.86 2.93 -1.55
N PHE A 86 15.51 1.65 -1.76
CA PHE A 86 15.04 1.14 -3.06
C PHE A 86 13.52 0.94 -3.11
N VAL A 87 12.80 1.22 -2.02
CA VAL A 87 11.34 1.15 -1.99
C VAL A 87 10.79 2.53 -2.31
N ASN A 88 10.10 2.63 -3.44
CA ASN A 88 9.47 3.90 -3.84
C ASN A 88 8.19 4.16 -3.03
N ARG A 89 7.28 3.17 -2.98
CA ARG A 89 5.95 3.33 -2.38
C ARG A 89 5.53 2.06 -1.65
N LEU A 90 4.83 2.22 -0.54
CA LEU A 90 4.05 1.16 0.10
C LEU A 90 2.57 1.38 -0.18
N THR A 91 1.87 0.36 -0.66
CA THR A 91 0.42 0.42 -0.85
C THR A 91 -0.25 -0.66 -0.02
N PRO A 92 -0.98 -0.30 1.05
CA PRO A 92 -1.65 -1.28 1.89
C PRO A 92 -2.88 -1.84 1.17
N MET A 93 -3.10 -3.16 1.27
CA MET A 93 -4.27 -3.83 0.71
C MET A 93 -4.97 -4.58 1.85
N THR A 94 -6.17 -4.14 2.23
CA THR A 94 -6.96 -4.79 3.28
C THR A 94 -7.49 -6.14 2.78
N LEU A 95 -7.92 -6.17 1.52
CA LEU A 95 -8.38 -7.39 0.87
C LEU A 95 -7.98 -7.40 -0.61
N MET A 96 -7.73 -8.60 -1.14
CA MET A 96 -7.36 -8.87 -2.53
C MET A 96 -8.39 -9.83 -3.14
N GLY A 97 -8.64 -9.69 -4.44
CA GLY A 97 -9.60 -10.49 -5.21
C GLY A 97 -9.23 -10.57 -6.69
N LYS A 98 -10.17 -11.05 -7.51
CA LYS A 98 -9.98 -11.15 -8.96
C LYS A 98 -10.27 -9.81 -9.63
N ALA A 99 -9.47 -9.43 -10.63
CA ALA A 99 -9.65 -8.23 -11.45
C ALA A 99 -10.79 -8.40 -12.47
N THR A 100 -12.01 -8.58 -11.97
CA THR A 100 -13.26 -8.60 -12.75
C THR A 100 -14.24 -7.64 -12.09
N GLU A 101 -15.30 -7.23 -12.81
CA GLU A 101 -16.35 -6.37 -12.23
C GLU A 101 -16.93 -6.99 -10.96
N LYS A 102 -17.31 -8.27 -11.02
CA LYS A 102 -17.79 -9.02 -9.84
C LYS A 102 -16.76 -9.06 -8.71
N GLY A 103 -15.48 -9.26 -9.02
CA GLY A 103 -14.44 -9.32 -8.00
C GLY A 103 -14.21 -7.98 -7.31
N ILE A 104 -14.30 -6.86 -8.05
CA ILE A 104 -14.24 -5.51 -7.49
C ILE A 104 -15.44 -5.26 -6.57
N GLU A 105 -16.63 -5.71 -6.96
CA GLU A 105 -17.84 -5.59 -6.14
C GLU A 105 -17.73 -6.40 -4.84
N GLU A 106 -17.27 -7.66 -4.91
CA GLU A 106 -17.08 -8.52 -3.74
C GLU A 106 -16.06 -7.92 -2.76
N VAL A 107 -14.90 -7.48 -3.27
CA VAL A 107 -13.88 -6.83 -2.45
C VAL A 107 -14.39 -5.49 -1.89
N GLY A 108 -15.13 -4.73 -2.69
CA GLY A 108 -15.72 -3.45 -2.31
C GLY A 108 -16.70 -3.58 -1.16
N ASN A 109 -17.65 -4.50 -1.23
CA ASN A 109 -18.60 -4.72 -0.15
C ASN A 109 -17.91 -5.12 1.16
N ALA A 110 -16.90 -5.99 1.09
CA ALA A 110 -16.17 -6.45 2.27
C ALA A 110 -15.34 -5.34 2.92
N VAL A 111 -14.62 -4.54 2.13
CA VAL A 111 -13.71 -3.50 2.65
C VAL A 111 -14.48 -2.24 3.04
N LEU A 112 -15.41 -1.77 2.21
CA LEU A 112 -16.13 -0.52 2.44
C LEU A 112 -17.09 -0.60 3.62
N GLY A 113 -17.68 -1.77 3.89
CA GLY A 113 -18.64 -1.96 4.99
C GLY A 113 -18.05 -1.70 6.38
N ALA A 114 -16.73 -1.77 6.55
CA ALA A 114 -16.06 -1.44 7.80
C ALA A 114 -15.85 0.08 8.01
N HIS A 115 -16.05 0.90 6.98
CA HIS A 115 -15.69 2.32 6.98
C HIS A 115 -16.80 3.27 6.53
N PHE A 116 -17.74 2.79 5.72
CA PHE A 116 -18.83 3.54 5.12
C PHE A 116 -20.14 2.80 5.31
N ARG A 117 -21.24 3.54 5.28
CA ARG A 117 -22.56 2.96 5.05
C ARG A 117 -22.65 2.53 3.61
N LEU A 118 -23.05 1.29 3.36
CA LEU A 118 -23.24 0.78 2.01
C LEU A 118 -24.62 1.19 1.46
N ALA A 119 -24.71 1.32 0.15
CA ALA A 119 -25.98 1.56 -0.52
C ALA A 119 -26.99 0.42 -0.22
N GLY A 120 -28.23 0.77 0.10
CA GLY A 120 -29.31 -0.20 0.37
C GLY A 120 -29.40 -0.70 1.82
N GLN A 121 -28.51 -0.29 2.72
CA GLN A 121 -28.70 -0.51 4.16
C GLN A 121 -29.71 0.50 4.72
N ALA A 122 -30.71 0.02 5.47
CA ALA A 122 -31.69 0.88 6.13
C ALA A 122 -30.97 1.86 7.07
N ALA A 123 -31.46 3.10 7.12
CA ALA A 123 -31.00 4.12 8.05
C ALA A 123 -31.49 3.80 9.47
N ASP A 124 -31.08 2.66 10.02
CA ASP A 124 -31.36 2.32 11.40
C ASP A 124 -30.47 3.21 12.28
N SER A 125 -31.13 4.25 12.80
CA SER A 125 -30.83 4.94 14.05
C SER A 125 -29.40 4.78 14.58
N ASP A 126 -28.50 5.61 14.08
CA ASP A 126 -27.46 6.30 14.86
C ASP A 126 -26.71 7.22 13.91
N GLU A 127 -26.12 8.30 14.39
CA GLU A 127 -25.36 9.25 13.58
C GLU A 127 -24.01 8.66 13.10
N ALA A 128 -23.99 7.63 12.24
CA ALA A 128 -22.72 7.28 11.61
C ALA A 128 -22.28 8.46 10.72
N ALA A 129 -21.13 9.03 11.08
CA ALA A 129 -20.64 10.28 10.53
C ALA A 129 -20.58 10.24 9.00
N ALA A 130 -21.15 11.27 8.38
CA ALA A 130 -21.06 11.50 6.95
C ALA A 130 -19.61 11.88 6.60
N PHE A 131 -18.81 10.90 6.14
CA PHE A 131 -17.45 11.16 5.66
C PHE A 131 -17.43 11.70 4.24
N SER A 132 -16.48 12.60 3.97
CA SER A 132 -16.05 12.92 2.62
C SER A 132 -15.00 11.92 2.12
N TYR A 133 -15.04 11.57 0.82
CA TYR A 133 -14.15 10.55 0.29
C TYR A 133 -13.66 10.78 -1.14
N ALA A 134 -12.53 10.18 -1.49
CA ALA A 134 -12.03 10.11 -2.87
C ALA A 134 -11.72 8.68 -3.27
N ILE A 135 -11.97 8.34 -4.54
CA ILE A 135 -11.65 7.03 -5.11
C ILE A 135 -10.39 7.17 -5.98
N ARG A 136 -9.35 6.39 -5.68
CA ARG A 136 -8.05 6.44 -6.37
C ARG A 136 -7.68 5.05 -6.89
N PRO A 137 -8.14 4.68 -8.10
CA PRO A 137 -7.66 3.48 -8.75
C PRO A 137 -6.26 3.68 -9.35
N THR A 138 -5.44 2.63 -9.29
CA THR A 138 -4.18 2.45 -10.01
C THR A 138 -4.30 1.17 -10.83
N ILE A 139 -4.06 1.25 -12.13
CA ILE A 139 -4.22 0.12 -13.06
C ILE A 139 -2.89 -0.11 -13.75
N ARG A 140 -2.33 -1.31 -13.60
CA ARG A 140 -1.05 -1.68 -14.18
C ARG A 140 -1.15 -3.04 -14.88
N ASN A 141 -0.67 -3.08 -16.11
CA ASN A 141 -0.69 -4.30 -16.93
C ASN A 141 -2.09 -4.95 -17.01
N HIS A 142 -3.13 -4.13 -17.12
CA HIS A 142 -4.52 -4.57 -17.23
C HIS A 142 -5.26 -3.67 -18.23
N SER A 143 -6.00 -4.27 -19.16
CA SER A 143 -6.64 -3.55 -20.27
C SER A 143 -8.17 -3.60 -20.26
N THR A 144 -8.77 -4.55 -19.52
CA THR A 144 -10.21 -4.81 -19.51
C THR A 144 -10.98 -3.77 -18.71
N LEU A 145 -10.67 -3.62 -17.43
CA LEU A 145 -11.31 -2.68 -16.52
C LEU A 145 -10.72 -1.29 -16.73
N LYS A 146 -11.57 -0.34 -17.12
CA LYS A 146 -11.19 1.06 -17.29
C LYS A 146 -11.39 1.83 -15.98
N ARG A 147 -10.55 2.85 -15.80
CA ARG A 147 -10.55 3.73 -14.61
C ARG A 147 -11.96 4.21 -14.23
N ASP A 148 -12.70 4.77 -15.19
CA ASP A 148 -14.01 5.37 -14.93
C ASP A 148 -15.07 4.34 -14.57
N VAL A 149 -14.97 3.12 -15.14
CA VAL A 149 -15.86 2.01 -14.81
C VAL A 149 -15.66 1.59 -13.37
N VAL A 150 -14.40 1.41 -12.94
CA VAL A 150 -14.05 1.08 -11.55
C VAL A 150 -14.52 2.17 -10.59
N ILE A 151 -14.30 3.45 -10.91
CA ILE A 151 -14.72 4.56 -10.04
C ILE A 151 -16.24 4.58 -9.88
N LYS A 152 -17.00 4.45 -10.98
CA LYS A 152 -18.46 4.43 -10.94
C LYS A 152 -18.99 3.26 -10.14
N GLN A 153 -18.42 2.08 -10.35
CA GLN A 153 -18.81 0.86 -9.63
C GLN A 153 -18.59 1.01 -8.13
N ILE A 154 -17.41 1.47 -7.70
CA ILE A 154 -17.13 1.70 -6.27
C ILE A 154 -18.01 2.80 -5.69
N ALA A 155 -18.22 3.89 -6.42
CA ALA A 155 -19.09 4.97 -5.97
C ALA A 155 -20.54 4.49 -5.74
N SER A 156 -21.05 3.58 -6.56
CA SER A 156 -22.41 3.01 -6.38
C SER A 156 -22.56 2.12 -5.14
N LEU A 157 -21.45 1.61 -4.58
CA LEU A 157 -21.49 0.81 -3.35
C LEU A 157 -21.56 1.69 -2.09
N VAL A 158 -21.11 2.94 -2.18
CA VAL A 158 -21.09 3.88 -1.05
C VAL A 158 -22.46 4.55 -0.94
N GLY A 159 -23.05 4.56 0.25
CA GLY A 159 -24.34 5.19 0.50
C GLY A 159 -24.31 6.71 0.31
N GLU A 160 -25.47 7.28 -0.07
CA GLU A 160 -25.64 8.69 -0.45
C GLU A 160 -25.31 9.71 0.66
N ASN A 161 -25.25 9.26 1.92
CA ASN A 161 -24.84 10.08 3.05
C ASN A 161 -23.38 10.57 2.95
N HIS A 162 -22.52 9.83 2.23
CA HIS A 162 -21.12 10.18 2.04
C HIS A 162 -20.93 11.06 0.81
N LYS A 163 -20.04 12.05 0.90
CA LYS A 163 -19.83 13.03 -0.18
C LYS A 163 -18.47 12.86 -0.85
N VAL A 164 -18.45 12.88 -2.18
CA VAL A 164 -17.18 12.86 -2.92
C VAL A 164 -16.45 14.19 -2.75
N ASN A 165 -15.17 14.14 -2.35
CA ASN A 165 -14.27 15.30 -2.28
C ASN A 165 -12.90 14.91 -2.82
N LEU A 166 -12.54 15.42 -4.00
CA LEU A 166 -11.28 15.05 -4.67
C LEU A 166 -10.06 15.83 -4.18
N THR A 167 -10.29 16.88 -3.38
CA THR A 167 -9.24 17.83 -2.94
C THR A 167 -8.78 17.54 -1.53
N LYS A 168 -9.71 17.43 -0.58
CA LYS A 168 -9.41 17.15 0.83
C LYS A 168 -10.43 16.18 1.43
N PRO A 169 -10.37 14.89 1.05
CA PRO A 169 -11.24 13.86 1.61
C PRO A 169 -10.84 13.45 3.02
N ASP A 170 -11.81 13.05 3.84
CA ASP A 170 -11.56 12.43 5.15
C ASP A 170 -11.06 10.99 5.01
N LYS A 171 -11.49 10.31 3.93
CA LYS A 171 -11.09 8.93 3.61
C LYS A 171 -10.73 8.79 2.13
N VAL A 172 -9.69 8.01 1.83
CA VAL A 172 -9.33 7.68 0.44
C VAL A 172 -9.50 6.18 0.22
N ILE A 173 -10.27 5.82 -0.78
CA ILE A 173 -10.43 4.43 -1.22
C ILE A 173 -9.37 4.17 -2.27
N LEU A 174 -8.41 3.31 -1.94
CA LEU A 174 -7.35 2.86 -2.85
C LEU A 174 -7.80 1.59 -3.54
N ILE A 175 -7.69 1.55 -4.87
CA ILE A 175 -7.95 0.34 -5.65
C ILE A 175 -6.72 0.08 -6.50
N GLU A 176 -6.11 -1.08 -6.34
CA GLU A 176 -4.95 -1.48 -7.14
C GLU A 176 -5.35 -2.65 -8.03
N ILE A 177 -5.11 -2.54 -9.33
CA ILE A 177 -5.40 -3.59 -10.31
C ILE A 177 -4.10 -3.95 -11.02
N TYR A 178 -3.70 -5.22 -10.87
CA TYR A 178 -2.52 -5.79 -11.51
C TYR A 178 -2.89 -7.06 -12.26
N GLN A 179 -2.73 -7.07 -13.59
CA GLN A 179 -3.04 -8.26 -14.41
C GLN A 179 -4.43 -8.86 -14.10
N THR A 180 -4.50 -9.99 -13.40
CA THR A 180 -5.72 -10.73 -13.07
C THR A 180 -6.20 -10.52 -11.63
N ILE A 181 -5.51 -9.71 -10.83
CA ILE A 181 -5.81 -9.46 -9.43
C ILE A 181 -6.15 -7.99 -9.18
N CYS A 182 -7.05 -7.77 -8.22
CA CYS A 182 -7.32 -6.45 -7.68
C CYS A 182 -7.18 -6.49 -6.16
N GLY A 183 -7.04 -5.33 -5.54
CA GLY A 183 -7.29 -5.22 -4.12
C GLY A 183 -7.80 -3.83 -3.77
N MET A 184 -8.24 -3.70 -2.52
CA MET A 184 -8.78 -2.47 -1.99
C MET A 184 -8.35 -2.23 -0.55
N SER A 185 -8.23 -0.95 -0.21
CA SER A 185 -8.08 -0.48 1.16
C SER A 185 -8.70 0.91 1.31
N VAL A 186 -9.03 1.27 2.55
CA VAL A 186 -9.48 2.62 2.90
C VAL A 186 -8.46 3.22 3.85
N VAL A 187 -7.92 4.37 3.49
CA VAL A 187 -6.92 5.10 4.27
C VAL A 187 -7.50 6.43 4.77
N GLY A 188 -6.88 7.01 5.80
CA GLY A 188 -7.32 8.27 6.40
C GLY A 188 -6.83 9.52 5.66
N GLU A 189 -7.20 10.68 6.20
CA GLU A 189 -6.80 12.01 5.70
C GLU A 189 -5.29 12.24 5.69
N ASP A 190 -4.56 11.51 6.53
CA ASP A 190 -3.10 11.57 6.66
C ASP A 190 -2.36 11.02 5.43
N TRP A 191 -3.06 10.27 4.57
CA TRP A 191 -2.48 9.70 3.35
C TRP A 191 -1.82 10.75 2.43
N GLU A 192 -2.46 11.90 2.22
CA GLU A 192 -1.91 12.96 1.37
C GLU A 192 -0.71 13.64 2.06
N ARG A 193 -0.79 13.86 3.38
CA ARG A 193 0.31 14.38 4.21
C ARG A 193 1.52 13.46 4.17
N LEU A 194 1.31 12.14 4.21
CA LEU A 194 2.31 11.09 4.12
C LEU A 194 2.72 10.79 2.67
N LYS A 195 2.59 11.77 1.76
CA LYS A 195 3.02 11.70 0.35
C LYS A 195 2.49 10.46 -0.38
N ARG A 196 1.25 10.07 -0.06
CA ARG A 196 0.59 8.88 -0.63
C ARG A 196 1.39 7.61 -0.39
N TYR A 197 2.07 7.56 0.76
CA TYR A 197 3.01 6.52 1.17
C TYR A 197 4.20 6.33 0.21
N ASN A 198 4.61 7.42 -0.48
CA ASN A 198 5.88 7.45 -1.21
C ASN A 198 7.04 7.61 -0.22
N LEU A 199 7.68 6.51 0.13
CA LEU A 199 8.82 6.50 1.05
C LEU A 199 10.03 7.26 0.50
N TYR A 200 10.24 7.24 -0.81
CA TYR A 200 11.34 7.97 -1.42
C TYR A 200 11.18 9.48 -1.21
N GLU A 201 9.97 10.02 -1.40
CA GLU A 201 9.67 11.43 -1.16
C GLU A 201 9.76 11.79 0.34
N LEU A 202 9.27 10.92 1.23
CA LEU A 202 9.32 11.16 2.68
C LEU A 202 10.74 11.20 3.24
N THR A 203 11.65 10.39 2.70
CA THR A 203 13.05 10.34 3.17
C THR A 203 13.93 11.40 2.51
N SER A 204 13.67 11.73 1.24
CA SER A 204 14.44 12.75 0.50
C SER A 204 14.17 14.17 1.01
N THR A 205 12.97 14.46 1.49
CA THR A 205 12.63 15.78 2.06
C THR A 205 13.39 16.07 3.35
N ASN A 206 13.63 15.07 4.20
CA ASN A 206 14.42 15.21 5.42
C ASN A 206 15.92 15.42 5.16
N SER A 207 16.47 14.87 4.07
CA SER A 207 17.89 15.09 3.70
C SER A 207 18.22 16.51 3.23
N LYS A 208 17.22 17.31 2.84
CA LYS A 208 17.44 18.70 2.38
C LYS A 208 17.48 19.73 3.52
N SER A 209 17.17 19.32 4.76
CA SER A 209 17.18 20.23 5.91
C SER A 209 18.54 20.37 6.62
N GLY A 210 19.57 19.65 6.16
CA GLY A 210 20.90 19.63 6.78
C GLY A 210 22.08 19.97 5.86
N ALA A 211 21.86 20.46 4.64
CA ALA A 211 22.95 20.85 3.76
C ALA A 211 22.55 22.02 2.84
N LEU A 212 22.94 23.22 3.23
CA LEU A 212 23.04 24.39 2.36
C LEU A 212 24.39 25.07 2.66
N ALA A 213 25.35 24.99 1.72
CA ALA A 213 26.21 26.10 1.30
C ALA A 213 27.18 25.67 0.18
N ASP A 214 27.17 26.47 -0.89
CA ASP A 214 28.19 26.67 -1.94
C ASP A 214 28.46 25.61 -3.03
N VAL A 215 27.77 25.79 -4.17
CA VAL A 215 28.43 26.32 -5.38
C VAL A 215 27.42 27.05 -6.28
N ASN A 216 27.69 28.35 -6.51
CA ASN A 216 27.03 29.26 -7.45
C ASN A 216 27.10 28.72 -8.90
N ALA A 217 25.98 28.64 -9.62
CA ALA A 217 25.41 29.64 -10.54
C ALA A 217 26.17 29.76 -11.88
N ASP A 218 25.64 29.12 -12.92
CA ASP A 218 25.27 29.77 -14.20
C ASP A 218 24.62 28.74 -15.14
N ALA A 219 23.41 29.05 -15.64
CA ALA A 219 22.78 28.53 -16.87
C ALA A 219 21.26 28.79 -16.80
N THR A 220 20.87 29.90 -17.44
CA THR A 220 19.49 30.26 -17.79
C THR A 220 18.81 29.20 -18.67
N PRO A 221 17.49 28.97 -18.55
CA PRO A 221 16.77 28.04 -19.42
C PRO A 221 16.22 28.79 -20.65
N GLU A 222 16.68 28.43 -21.84
CA GLU A 222 15.99 28.74 -23.09
C GLU A 222 14.94 27.67 -23.40
N SER A 223 13.71 28.14 -23.55
CA SER A 223 12.56 27.39 -24.05
C SER A 223 12.61 27.23 -25.57
N VAL A 224 12.48 26.02 -26.11
CA VAL A 224 11.94 25.81 -27.46
C VAL A 224 11.08 24.55 -27.49
N SER A 225 9.83 24.79 -27.91
CA SER A 225 8.83 23.82 -28.34
C SER A 225 9.13 23.36 -29.76
N THR A 226 9.13 22.04 -30.02
CA THR A 226 8.57 21.51 -31.27
C THR A 226 8.22 20.03 -31.18
N ASN A 227 6.96 19.76 -31.51
CA ASN A 227 6.46 18.50 -32.08
C ASN A 227 7.39 17.99 -33.18
N GLU A 228 7.51 16.67 -33.32
CA GLU A 228 7.19 16.04 -34.62
C GLU A 228 6.95 14.54 -34.48
N ALA A 229 5.80 14.13 -35.03
CA ALA A 229 5.40 12.76 -35.22
C ALA A 229 6.19 12.13 -36.38
N ARG A 230 6.58 10.86 -36.24
CA ARG A 230 7.16 10.08 -37.32
C ARG A 230 6.32 8.81 -37.53
N ALA A 231 5.53 8.82 -38.61
CA ALA A 231 4.93 7.64 -39.21
C ALA A 231 5.95 6.97 -40.17
N PRO A 232 5.82 5.65 -40.45
CA PRO A 232 6.87 4.86 -41.06
C PRO A 232 6.86 4.90 -42.60
N ALA A 233 8.04 4.65 -43.16
CA ALA A 233 8.34 4.61 -44.59
C ALA A 233 7.78 3.36 -45.31
N ALA A 234 7.40 3.54 -46.57
CA ALA A 234 7.20 2.49 -47.56
C ALA A 234 7.89 2.90 -48.89
N PRO A 235 8.32 1.95 -49.74
CA PRO A 235 9.50 2.10 -50.58
C PRO A 235 9.23 2.59 -52.02
N GLU A 236 10.33 3.01 -52.65
CA GLU A 236 10.48 3.55 -54.00
C GLU A 236 10.21 2.54 -55.14
N ASN A 237 9.75 3.05 -56.29
CA ASN A 237 10.24 2.63 -57.61
C ASN A 237 9.93 3.73 -58.67
N PRO A 238 10.67 3.78 -59.80
CA PRO A 238 11.17 5.03 -60.35
C PRO A 238 10.70 5.33 -61.80
N THR A 239 10.95 6.59 -62.23
CA THR A 239 11.08 7.11 -63.62
C THR A 239 9.89 6.90 -64.56
N GLY A 240 9.27 7.92 -65.15
CA GLY A 240 9.86 9.08 -65.83
C GLY A 240 9.61 8.91 -67.34
N SER A 241 8.82 9.82 -67.92
CA SER A 241 8.62 10.13 -69.35
C SER A 241 8.41 9.00 -70.36
#